data_AF-A0A2V3HRF3-F1
#
_entry.id   AF-A0A2V3HRF3-F1
#
_cell.length_a   1.000
_cell.length_b   1.000
_cell.length_c   1.000
_cell.angle_alpha   90.00
_cell.angle_beta   90.00
_cell.angle_gamma   90.00
#
_symmetry.space_group_name_H-M   'P 1'
#
loop_
_entity.id
_entity.type
_entity.pdbx_description
1 polymer ?
#
loop_
_entity_poly.entity_id
_entity_poly.type
_entity_poly.pdbx_seq_one_letter_code
_entity_poly.pdbx_strand_id
1 'polypeptide(L)'
;MVDRVLMAYVVMGICVMGLLWFIKQRTQRNRAKVADANKPAVAGDDELGGAAKDPGQFEEPDDDALDEMEDMLRNAAEAQGLEYEGD
;
A
#
# COMPACT_ATOMS: atom_id res chain seq x y z
N MET A 1 17.45 26.26 -40.01
CA MET A 1 16.39 25.82 -39.06
C MET A 1 16.57 24.34 -38.72
N VAL A 2 16.76 23.48 -39.72
CA VAL A 2 16.96 22.03 -39.57
C VAL A 2 18.15 21.66 -38.67
N ASP A 3 19.30 22.31 -38.81
CA ASP A 3 20.50 21.96 -38.00
C ASP A 3 20.32 22.17 -36.49
N ARG A 4 19.56 23.20 -36.09
CA ARG A 4 19.27 23.46 -34.66
C ARG A 4 18.36 22.38 -34.08
N VAL A 5 17.38 21.94 -34.87
CA VAL A 5 16.44 20.89 -34.49
C VAL A 5 17.16 19.54 -34.42
N LEU A 6 18.04 19.24 -35.38
CA LEU A 6 18.88 18.04 -35.38
C LEU A 6 19.76 17.97 -34.11
N MET A 7 20.45 19.06 -33.77
CA MET A 7 21.27 19.13 -32.55
C MET A 7 20.45 18.93 -31.27
N ALA A 8 19.23 19.49 -31.22
CA ALA A 8 18.33 19.29 -30.09
C ALA A 8 17.94 17.81 -29.92
N TYR A 9 17.62 17.11 -31.00
CA TYR A 9 17.29 15.68 -30.95
C TYR A 9 18.50 14.80 -30.56
N VAL A 10 19.70 15.14 -31.02
CA VAL A 10 20.93 14.43 -30.63
C VAL A 10 21.17 14.58 -29.13
N VAL A 11 21.08 15.80 -28.60
CA VAL A 11 21.23 16.05 -27.15
C VAL A 11 20.14 15.34 -26.35
N MET A 12 18.89 15.38 -26.82
CA MET A 12 17.78 14.65 -26.20
C MET A 12 18.04 13.14 -26.17
N GLY A 13 18.55 12.56 -27.27
CA GLY A 13 18.90 11.15 -27.34
C GLY A 13 19.99 10.76 -26.33
N ILE A 14 21.02 11.60 -26.18
CA ILE A 14 22.09 11.38 -25.19
C ILE A 14 21.53 11.44 -23.76
N CYS A 15 20.65 12.42 -23.46
CA CYS A 15 20.00 12.52 -22.16
C CYS A 15 19.15 11.29 -21.84
N VAL A 16 18.37 10.78 -22.80
CA VAL A 16 17.56 9.56 -22.63
C VAL A 16 18.46 8.35 -22.35
N MET A 17 19.55 8.18 -23.11
CA MET A 17 20.49 7.08 -22.86
C MET A 17 21.16 7.18 -21.49
N GLY A 18 21.55 8.39 -21.07
CA GLY A 18 22.12 8.64 -19.74
C GLY A 18 21.14 8.29 -18.61
N LEU A 19 19.86 8.66 -18.76
CA LEU A 19 18.81 8.32 -17.81
C LEU A 19 18.55 6.81 -17.74
N LEU A 20 18.48 6.13 -18.89
CA LEU A 20 18.29 4.67 -18.93
C LEU A 20 19.45 3.93 -18.24
N TRP A 21 20.69 4.40 -18.43
CA TRP A 21 21.85 3.86 -17.72
C TRP A 21 21.78 4.10 -16.21
N PHE A 22 21.43 5.33 -15.80
CA PHE A 22 21.28 5.70 -14.38
C PHE A 22 20.19 4.88 -13.68
N ILE A 23 19.04 4.70 -14.34
CA ILE A 23 17.95 3.87 -13.82
C ILE A 23 18.42 2.42 -13.66
N LYS A 24 19.07 1.82 -14.67
CA LYS A 24 19.60 0.45 -14.56
C LYS A 24 20.56 0.29 -13.38
N GLN A 25 21.47 1.24 -13.17
CA GLN A 25 22.42 1.22 -12.05
C GLN A 25 21.71 1.32 -10.70
N ARG A 26 20.69 2.18 -10.59
CA ARG A 26 19.92 2.37 -9.35
C ARG A 26 19.00 1.18 -9.06
N THR A 27 18.40 0.60 -10.08
CA THR A 27 17.55 -0.59 -9.97
C THR A 27 18.34 -1.77 -9.42
N GLN A 28 19.59 -2.02 -9.85
CA GLN A 28 20.39 -3.09 -9.24
C GLN A 28 20.58 -2.92 -7.73
N ARG A 29 20.79 -1.69 -7.26
CA ARG A 29 20.95 -1.40 -5.82
C ARG A 29 19.64 -1.49 -5.06
N ASN A 30 18.51 -1.20 -5.71
CA ASN A 30 17.18 -1.27 -5.10
C ASN A 30 16.57 -2.67 -5.15
N ARG A 31 17.02 -3.53 -6.07
CA ARG A 31 16.56 -4.93 -6.19
C ARG A 31 16.85 -5.74 -4.95
N ALA A 32 17.93 -5.49 -4.21
CA ALA A 32 18.19 -6.19 -2.96
C ALA A 32 17.15 -5.82 -1.87
N LYS A 33 16.79 -4.54 -1.75
CA LYS A 33 15.80 -4.05 -0.80
C LYS A 33 14.38 -4.48 -1.17
N VAL A 34 14.06 -4.43 -2.46
CA VAL A 34 12.76 -4.86 -2.99
C VAL A 34 12.64 -6.38 -3.00
N ALA A 35 13.73 -7.13 -3.21
CA ALA A 35 13.70 -8.59 -3.11
C ALA A 35 13.44 -9.03 -1.68
N ASP A 36 13.93 -8.31 -0.66
CA ASP A 36 13.64 -8.58 0.76
C ASP A 36 12.18 -8.22 1.11
N ALA A 37 11.71 -7.06 0.66
CA ALA A 37 10.33 -6.60 0.88
C ALA A 37 9.28 -7.38 0.09
N ASN A 38 9.65 -7.94 -1.07
CA ASN A 38 8.80 -8.78 -1.92
C ASN A 38 9.21 -10.26 -1.86
N LYS A 39 9.90 -10.70 -0.80
CA LYS A 39 10.05 -12.15 -0.57
C LYS A 39 8.63 -12.73 -0.52
N PRO A 40 8.32 -13.76 -1.32
CA PRO A 40 7.03 -14.40 -1.22
C PRO A 40 6.87 -14.90 0.22
N ALA A 41 5.74 -14.58 0.85
CA ALA A 41 5.41 -15.11 2.17
C ALA A 41 5.51 -16.65 2.09
N VAL A 42 6.48 -17.22 2.80
CA VAL A 42 6.66 -18.67 2.87
C VAL A 42 5.59 -19.19 3.82
N ALA A 43 4.72 -20.06 3.32
CA ALA A 43 3.67 -20.65 4.14
C ALA A 43 4.31 -21.39 5.33
N GLY A 44 4.01 -20.92 6.55
CA GLY A 44 4.57 -21.47 7.80
C GLY A 44 5.61 -20.60 8.52
N ASP A 45 6.05 -19.46 7.95
CA ASP A 45 6.89 -18.48 8.66
C ASP A 45 6.08 -17.54 9.57
N ASP A 46 4.78 -17.39 9.31
CA ASP A 46 3.88 -16.73 10.24
C ASP A 46 3.55 -17.71 11.36
N GLU A 47 3.92 -17.37 12.60
CA GLU A 47 3.28 -17.94 13.78
C GLU A 47 1.79 -17.58 13.69
N LEU A 48 0.99 -18.45 13.07
CA LEU A 48 -0.45 -18.40 13.21
C LEU A 48 -0.71 -18.67 14.69
N GLY A 49 -0.83 -17.58 15.45
CA GLY A 49 -1.31 -17.53 16.82
C GLY A 49 -2.77 -17.95 16.94
N GLY A 50 -3.18 -18.96 16.17
CA GLY A 50 -4.38 -19.74 16.35
C GLY A 50 -4.24 -20.60 17.60
N ALA A 51 -3.99 -19.95 18.73
CA ALA A 51 -4.36 -20.50 20.01
C ALA A 51 -5.90 -20.58 20.03
N ALA A 52 -6.44 -21.61 20.69
CA ALA A 52 -7.86 -21.66 20.99
C ALA A 52 -8.20 -20.45 21.86
N LYS A 53 -8.76 -19.41 21.24
CA LYS A 53 -9.30 -18.24 21.94
C LYS A 53 -10.48 -18.72 22.81
N ASP A 54 -10.47 -18.33 24.07
CA ASP A 54 -11.56 -18.59 25.03
C ASP A 54 -12.91 -18.15 24.45
N PRO A 55 -13.88 -19.04 24.21
CA PRO A 55 -15.15 -18.69 23.57
C PRO A 55 -15.94 -17.60 24.32
N GLY A 56 -15.70 -17.40 25.63
CA GLY A 56 -16.35 -16.35 26.42
C GLY A 56 -16.05 -14.92 25.95
N GLN A 57 -14.93 -14.69 25.25
CA GLN A 57 -14.56 -13.36 24.73
C GLN A 57 -15.42 -12.88 23.55
N PHE A 58 -16.34 -13.72 23.06
CA PHE A 58 -17.31 -13.37 22.02
C PHE A 58 -18.72 -13.21 22.56
N GLU A 59 -18.93 -13.36 23.88
CA GLU A 59 -20.26 -13.23 24.50
C GLU A 59 -20.68 -11.76 24.65
N GLU A 60 -19.73 -10.85 24.88
CA GLU A 60 -19.94 -9.41 24.93
C GLU A 60 -18.93 -8.72 24.00
N PRO A 61 -19.36 -7.76 23.17
CA PRO A 61 -18.43 -6.95 22.36
C PRO A 61 -17.48 -6.19 23.29
N ASP A 62 -16.20 -6.12 22.92
CA ASP A 62 -15.25 -5.23 23.57
C ASP A 62 -15.46 -3.77 23.10
N ASP A 63 -14.82 -2.83 23.79
CA ASP A 63 -14.93 -1.40 23.50
C ASP A 63 -14.53 -1.10 22.04
N ASP A 64 -13.48 -1.76 21.53
CA ASP A 64 -13.03 -1.59 20.14
C ASP A 64 -14.09 -2.05 19.13
N ALA A 65 -14.79 -3.17 19.40
CA ALA A 65 -15.90 -3.62 18.56
C ALA A 65 -17.13 -2.71 18.69
N LEU A 66 -17.38 -2.11 19.86
CA LEU A 66 -18.45 -1.13 20.05
C LEU A 66 -18.20 0.12 19.21
N ASP A 67 -16.97 0.64 19.21
CA ASP A 67 -16.55 1.78 18.39
C ASP A 67 -16.70 1.49 16.90
N GLU A 68 -16.30 0.29 16.45
CA GLU A 68 -16.45 -0.11 15.05
C GLU A 68 -17.94 -0.22 14.63
N MET A 69 -18.80 -0.71 15.52
CA MET A 69 -20.24 -0.73 15.28
C MET A 69 -20.85 0.67 15.23
N GLU A 70 -20.38 1.62 16.05
CA GLU A 70 -20.81 3.01 15.99
C GLU A 70 -20.47 3.64 14.64
N ASP A 71 -19.25 3.45 14.16
CA ASP A 71 -18.80 3.92 12.85
C ASP A 71 -19.62 3.30 11.72
N MET A 72 -19.94 2.00 11.79
CA MET A 72 -20.81 1.35 10.81
C MET A 72 -22.21 1.96 10.78
N LEU A 73 -22.79 2.27 11.94
CA LEU A 73 -24.11 2.89 12.05
C LEU A 73 -24.13 4.33 11.54
N ARG A 74 -23.10 5.13 11.88
CA ARG A 74 -22.92 6.50 11.40
C ARG A 74 -22.84 6.55 9.88
N ASN A 75 -21.98 5.72 9.28
CA ASN A 75 -21.84 5.62 7.84
C ASN A 75 -23.16 5.20 7.15
N ALA A 76 -23.91 4.28 7.76
CA ALA A 76 -25.20 3.83 7.24
C ALA A 76 -26.28 4.91 7.32
N ALA A 77 -26.27 5.74 8.37
CA ALA A 77 -27.18 6.87 8.55
C ALA A 77 -26.87 7.98 7.53
N GLU A 78 -25.60 8.34 7.36
CA GLU A 78 -25.16 9.33 6.37
C GLU A 78 -25.56 8.91 4.94
N ALA A 79 -25.39 7.62 4.60
CA ALA A 79 -25.82 7.07 3.32
C ALA A 79 -27.34 7.16 3.09
N GLN A 80 -28.13 7.20 4.15
CA GLN A 80 -29.58 7.38 4.14
C GLN A 80 -30.00 8.85 4.29
N GLY A 81 -29.05 9.77 4.40
CA GLY A 81 -29.30 11.20 4.61
C GLY A 81 -29.83 11.53 6.01
N LEU A 82 -29.56 10.68 6.99
CA LEU A 82 -29.90 10.87 8.40
C LEU A 82 -28.64 11.23 9.19
N GLU A 83 -28.78 12.06 10.22
CA GLU A 83 -27.70 12.38 11.16
C GLU A 83 -27.72 11.34 12.30
N TYR A 84 -26.56 10.75 12.59
CA TYR A 84 -26.42 9.79 13.69
C TYR A 84 -25.99 10.53 14.97
N GLU A 85 -26.85 10.51 15.97
CA GLU A 85 -26.58 11.01 17.32
C GLU A 85 -26.29 9.80 18.21
N GLY A 86 -25.00 9.54 18.44
CA GLY A 86 -24.53 8.58 19.45
C GLY A 86 -24.68 9.20 20.84
N ASP A 87 -24.97 8.36 21.84
CA ASP A 87 -25.16 8.76 23.25
C ASP A 87 -23.85 8.63 24.05
#